data_AF-A0A3D3LC63-F1
#
_entry.id   AF-A0A3D3LC63-F1
#
_cell.length_a   1.000
_cell.length_b   1.000
_cell.length_c   1.000
_cell.angle_alpha   90.00
_cell.angle_beta   90.00
_cell.angle_gamma   90.00
#
_symmetry.space_group_name_H-M   'P 1'
#
loop_
_entity.id
_entity.type
_entity.pdbx_description
1 polymer ?
#
loop_
_entity_poly.entity_id
_entity_poly.type
_entity_poly.pdbx_seq_one_letter_code
_entity_poly.pdbx_strand_id
1 'polypeptide(L)'
;MIEGIQATVSAEELRELCLKHARQHEASVQQLTRELEGGKGRKKKTRTRREMEDDTLNLIGYHSNKALEMKFFADHLEPGEKYMLDRNDLCQLGIIQEDREFNRGWSDPFEDEIPF
;
A
#
# COMPACT_ATOMS: atom_id res chain seq x y z
N MET A 1 -4.25 27.81 12.25
CA MET A 1 -4.60 26.66 11.40
C MET A 1 -3.77 26.80 10.15
N ILE A 2 -2.74 25.97 9.99
CA ILE A 2 -1.97 25.93 8.75
C ILE A 2 -2.85 25.14 7.77
N GLU A 3 -3.33 25.80 6.73
CA GLU A 3 -4.04 25.15 5.62
C GLU A 3 -3.12 24.04 5.07
N GLY A 4 -3.69 22.85 4.89
CA GLY A 4 -2.95 21.60 4.70
C GLY A 4 -1.90 21.68 3.60
N ILE A 5 -0.85 20.86 3.73
CA ILE A 5 0.20 20.73 2.71
C ILE A 5 -0.47 20.28 1.41
N GLN A 6 -0.43 21.15 0.40
CA GLN A 6 -0.84 20.84 -0.97
C GLN A 6 0.42 20.90 -1.83
N ALA A 7 0.70 19.81 -2.55
CA ALA A 7 1.81 19.76 -3.48
C ALA A 7 1.28 19.63 -4.90
N THR A 8 1.80 20.44 -5.80
CA THR A 8 1.53 20.28 -7.23
C THR A 8 2.63 19.43 -7.83
N VAL A 9 2.26 18.30 -8.41
CA VAL A 9 3.19 17.34 -9.03
C VAL A 9 2.84 17.20 -10.50
N SER A 10 3.85 17.07 -11.35
CA SER A 10 3.62 16.83 -12.78
C SER A 10 3.03 15.43 -13.00
N ALA A 11 2.24 15.26 -14.07
CA ALA A 11 1.70 13.97 -14.46
C ALA A 11 2.79 12.89 -14.60
N GLU A 12 3.97 13.26 -15.10
CA GLU A 12 5.10 12.35 -15.30
C GLU A 12 5.67 11.85 -13.97
N GLU A 13 5.94 12.77 -13.04
CA GLU A 13 6.41 12.43 -11.69
C GLU A 13 5.38 11.61 -10.92
N LEU A 14 4.10 11.98 -11.01
CA LEU A 14 3.01 11.26 -10.36
C LEU A 14 2.87 9.85 -10.94
N ARG A 15 3.01 9.70 -12.26
CA ARG A 15 3.01 8.39 -12.92
C ARG A 15 4.16 7.52 -12.43
N GLU A 16 5.37 8.06 -12.33
CA GLU A 16 6.52 7.33 -11.79
C GLU A 16 6.32 6.89 -10.35
N LEU A 17 5.75 7.76 -9.51
CA LEU A 17 5.43 7.46 -8.12
C LEU A 17 4.40 6.34 -8.00
N CYS A 18 3.30 6.42 -8.75
CA CYS A 18 2.27 5.37 -8.80
C CYS A 18 2.86 4.03 -9.27
N LEU A 19 3.70 4.03 -10.32
CA LEU A 19 4.35 2.81 -10.80
C LEU A 19 5.33 2.23 -9.79
N LYS A 20 6.06 3.08 -9.05
CA LYS A 20 6.97 2.64 -7.99
C LYS A 20 6.20 1.98 -6.85
N HIS A 21 5.10 2.57 -6.40
CA HIS A 21 4.22 2.00 -5.37
C HIS A 21 3.56 0.69 -5.83
N ALA A 22 3.10 0.62 -7.07
CA ALA A 22 2.57 -0.61 -7.64
C ALA A 22 3.60 -1.76 -7.55
N ARG A 23 4.87 -1.49 -7.89
CA ARG A 23 5.95 -2.49 -7.79
C ARG A 23 6.24 -2.90 -6.34
N GLN A 24 6.12 -1.99 -5.38
CA GLN A 24 6.28 -2.32 -3.96
C GLN A 24 5.19 -3.27 -3.50
N HIS A 25 3.93 -2.98 -3.82
CA HIS A 25 2.82 -3.89 -3.52
C HIS A 25 2.95 -5.25 -4.22
N GLU A 26 3.41 -5.28 -5.47
CA GLU A 26 3.73 -6.54 -6.16
C GLU A 26 4.84 -7.34 -5.46
N ALA A 27 5.88 -6.66 -4.97
CA ALA A 27 6.95 -7.30 -4.21
C ALA A 27 6.42 -7.86 -2.88
N SER A 28 5.55 -7.13 -2.17
CA SER A 28 4.87 -7.61 -0.96
C SER A 28 4.01 -8.84 -1.25
N VAL A 29 3.23 -8.84 -2.35
CA VAL A 29 2.46 -10.02 -2.78
C VAL A 29 3.38 -11.22 -3.04
N GLN A 30 4.50 -11.02 -3.75
CA GLN A 30 5.45 -12.10 -4.02
C GLN A 30 6.07 -12.66 -2.72
N GLN A 31 6.41 -11.79 -1.77
CA GLN A 31 6.95 -12.20 -0.47
C GLN A 31 5.91 -13.01 0.32
N LEU A 32 4.71 -12.47 0.51
CA LEU A 32 3.62 -13.14 1.24
C LEU A 32 3.24 -14.47 0.60
N THR A 33 3.25 -14.54 -0.73
CA THR A 33 3.00 -15.80 -1.46
C THR A 33 4.08 -16.84 -1.16
N ARG A 34 5.37 -16.43 -1.15
CA ARG A 34 6.48 -17.33 -0.79
C ARG A 34 6.41 -17.79 0.66
N GLU A 35 5.98 -16.92 1.58
CA GLU A 35 5.79 -17.25 2.99
C GLU A 35 4.64 -18.25 3.18
N LEU A 36 3.53 -18.06 2.46
CA LEU A 36 2.39 -18.98 2.43
C LEU A 36 2.80 -20.36 1.89
N GLU A 37 3.61 -20.40 0.83
CA GLU A 37 4.11 -21.65 0.24
C GLU A 37 5.15 -22.34 1.12
N GLY A 38 6.11 -21.59 1.67
CA GLY A 38 7.17 -22.09 2.55
C GLY A 38 6.65 -22.53 3.93
N GLY A 39 5.54 -21.95 4.40
CA GLY A 39 4.85 -22.29 5.64
C GLY A 39 4.17 -23.67 5.63
N LYS A 40 3.87 -24.23 4.44
CA LYS A 40 3.17 -25.53 4.29
C LYS A 40 3.92 -26.72 4.93
N GLY A 41 5.23 -26.59 5.20
CA GLY A 41 6.06 -27.62 5.81
C GLY A 41 6.17 -27.61 7.34
N ARG A 42 5.78 -26.52 8.03
CA ARG A 42 5.95 -26.42 9.50
C ARG A 42 4.66 -26.79 10.24
N LYS A 43 4.63 -28.01 10.78
CA LYS A 43 3.57 -28.51 11.69
C LYS A 43 3.53 -27.68 12.99
N LYS A 44 2.81 -26.55 13.02
CA LYS A 44 2.35 -25.89 14.24
C LYS A 44 0.83 -26.02 14.38
N LYS A 45 0.39 -26.14 15.63
CA LYS A 45 -0.90 -26.63 16.12
C LYS A 45 -2.12 -26.02 15.38
N THR A 46 -3.04 -26.91 15.02
CA THR A 46 -4.05 -26.81 13.95
C THR A 46 -5.19 -25.81 14.15
N ARG A 47 -5.23 -25.00 15.22
CA ARG A 47 -6.33 -24.05 15.45
C ARG A 47 -6.00 -22.62 15.00
N THR A 48 -4.76 -22.17 15.18
CA THR A 48 -4.28 -20.82 14.81
C THR A 48 -3.81 -20.72 13.35
N ARG A 49 -3.55 -21.86 12.70
CA ARG A 49 -2.96 -21.90 11.36
C ARG A 49 -3.93 -21.48 10.25
N ARG A 50 -5.22 -21.81 10.37
CA ARG A 50 -6.23 -21.41 9.37
C ARG A 50 -6.48 -19.90 9.40
N GLU A 51 -6.61 -19.32 10.58
CA GLU A 51 -6.79 -17.88 10.77
C GLU A 51 -5.60 -17.10 10.16
N MET A 52 -4.36 -17.51 10.45
CA MET A 52 -3.17 -16.91 9.85
C MET A 52 -3.06 -17.09 8.34
N GLU A 53 -3.47 -18.24 7.79
CA GLU A 53 -3.50 -18.49 6.34
C GLU A 53 -4.55 -17.60 5.65
N ASP A 54 -5.73 -17.45 6.25
CA ASP A 54 -6.79 -16.57 5.75
C ASP A 54 -6.38 -15.09 5.82
N ASP A 55 -5.73 -14.66 6.91
CA ASP A 55 -5.21 -13.29 7.05
C ASP A 55 -4.11 -12.97 6.02
N THR A 56 -3.20 -13.92 5.77
CA THR A 56 -2.16 -13.77 4.73
C THR A 56 -2.77 -13.68 3.34
N LEU A 57 -3.81 -14.48 3.05
CA LEU A 57 -4.54 -14.43 1.77
C LEU A 57 -5.29 -13.11 1.61
N ASN A 58 -5.91 -12.60 2.68
CA ASN A 58 -6.56 -11.28 2.69
C ASN A 58 -5.55 -10.16 2.42
N LEU A 59 -4.37 -10.23 3.04
CA LEU A 59 -3.30 -9.25 2.85
C LEU A 59 -2.71 -9.30 1.43
N ILE A 60 -2.56 -10.50 0.85
CA ILE A 60 -2.21 -10.67 -0.57
C ILE A 60 -3.28 -10.02 -1.46
N GLY A 61 -4.56 -10.25 -1.18
CA GLY A 61 -5.67 -9.65 -1.90
C GLY A 61 -5.64 -8.11 -1.83
N TYR A 62 -5.39 -7.57 -0.64
CA TYR A 62 -5.26 -6.13 -0.41
C TYR A 62 -4.13 -5.52 -1.26
N HIS A 63 -2.91 -6.06 -1.17
CA HIS A 63 -1.79 -5.54 -1.93
C HIS A 63 -1.96 -5.73 -3.45
N SER A 64 -2.58 -6.82 -3.88
CA SER A 64 -2.88 -7.05 -5.30
C SER A 64 -3.84 -5.98 -5.84
N ASN A 65 -4.93 -5.68 -5.12
CA ASN A 65 -5.86 -4.62 -5.50
C ASN A 65 -5.17 -3.25 -5.50
N LYS A 66 -4.35 -2.95 -4.47
CA LYS A 66 -3.61 -1.69 -4.41
C LYS A 66 -2.62 -1.52 -5.56
N ALA A 67 -1.92 -2.59 -5.96
CA ALA A 67 -1.05 -2.55 -7.13
C ALA A 67 -1.84 -2.24 -8.42
N LEU A 68 -3.04 -2.83 -8.58
CA LEU A 68 -3.92 -2.57 -9.72
C LEU A 68 -4.45 -1.13 -9.73
N GLU A 69 -4.92 -0.61 -8.59
CA GLU A 69 -5.36 0.78 -8.44
C GLU A 69 -4.24 1.74 -8.83
N MET A 70 -3.03 1.54 -8.31
CA MET A 70 -1.88 2.41 -8.60
C MET A 70 -1.48 2.38 -10.08
N LYS A 71 -1.54 1.21 -10.74
CA LYS A 71 -1.34 1.13 -12.19
C LYS A 71 -2.45 1.82 -12.97
N PHE A 72 -3.70 1.64 -12.54
CA PHE A 72 -4.84 2.29 -13.17
C PHE A 72 -4.68 3.82 -13.12
N PHE A 73 -4.32 4.37 -11.96
CA PHE A 73 -4.02 5.81 -11.86
C PHE A 73 -2.86 6.21 -12.77
N ALA A 74 -1.76 5.47 -12.77
CA ALA A 74 -0.62 5.75 -13.64
C ALA A 74 -1.00 5.80 -15.14
N ASP A 75 -1.91 4.93 -15.58
CA ASP A 75 -2.35 4.85 -16.98
C ASP A 75 -3.39 5.94 -17.35
N HIS A 76 -4.09 6.53 -16.38
CA HIS A 76 -5.14 7.53 -16.59
C HIS A 76 -4.67 8.98 -16.34
N LEU A 77 -3.40 9.20 -16.01
CA LEU A 77 -2.84 10.54 -15.88
C LEU A 77 -2.63 11.17 -17.27
N GLU A 78 -3.16 12.37 -17.46
CA GLU A 78 -3.00 13.10 -18.71
C GLU A 78 -1.57 13.68 -18.80
N PRO A 79 -0.82 13.35 -19.87
CA PRO A 79 0.55 13.83 -20.01
C PRO A 79 0.57 15.36 -20.18
N GLY A 80 1.46 16.02 -19.43
CA GLY A 80 1.61 17.48 -19.44
C GLY A 80 0.69 18.23 -18.47
N GLU A 81 -0.24 17.54 -17.80
CA GLU A 81 -1.04 18.14 -16.74
C GLU A 81 -0.29 18.19 -15.39
N LYS A 82 -0.79 19.05 -14.51
CA LYS A 82 -0.32 19.18 -13.13
C LYS A 82 -1.46 18.82 -12.20
N TYR A 83 -1.19 17.87 -11.31
CA TYR A 83 -2.16 17.41 -10.35
C TYR A 83 -1.84 18.03 -8.98
N MET A 84 -2.87 18.57 -8.34
CA MET A 84 -2.78 19.04 -6.95
C MET A 84 -3.10 17.84 -6.06
N LEU A 85 -2.11 17.43 -5.27
CA LEU A 85 -2.26 16.37 -4.29
C LEU A 85 -2.58 16.98 -2.95
N ASP A 86 -3.69 16.53 -2.35
CA ASP A 86 -4.01 16.87 -0.99
C ASP A 86 -3.14 16.07 -0.02
N ARG A 87 -3.12 16.49 1.25
CA ARG A 87 -2.36 15.82 2.31
C ARG A 87 -2.63 14.30 2.38
N ASN A 88 -3.86 13.88 2.11
CA ASN A 88 -4.22 12.46 2.07
C ASN A 88 -3.53 11.72 0.94
N ASP A 89 -3.50 12.29 -0.27
CA ASP A 89 -2.85 11.69 -1.43
C ASP A 89 -1.33 11.64 -1.22
N LEU A 90 -0.77 12.68 -0.59
CA LEU A 90 0.64 12.72 -0.21
C LEU A 90 1.00 11.64 0.82
N CYS A 91 0.10 11.33 1.75
CA CYS A 91 0.27 10.20 2.68
C CYS A 91 0.20 8.85 1.96
N GLN A 92 -0.80 8.67 1.08
CA GLN A 92 -0.95 7.43 0.31
C GLN A 92 0.25 7.16 -0.60
N LEU A 93 0.85 8.21 -1.15
CA LEU A 93 2.08 8.13 -1.94
C LEU A 93 3.34 8.03 -1.07
N GLY A 94 3.23 8.01 0.26
CA GLY A 94 4.35 7.90 1.19
C GLY A 94 5.32 9.08 1.14
N ILE A 95 4.88 10.23 0.64
CA ILE A 95 5.67 11.46 0.52
C ILE A 95 5.76 12.17 1.88
N ILE A 96 4.68 12.09 2.67
CA ILE A 96 4.62 12.60 4.03
C ILE A 96 4.26 11.47 5.00
N GLN A 97 4.78 11.54 6.23
CA GLN A 97 4.42 10.60 7.28
C GLN A 97 2.99 10.84 7.78
N GLU A 98 2.31 9.75 8.08
CA GLU A 98 1.02 9.76 8.74
C GLU A 98 1.17 10.36 10.14
N ASP A 99 0.50 11.49 10.37
CA ASP A 99 0.44 12.10 11.68
C ASP A 99 -0.54 11.27 12.53
N ARG A 100 -0.06 10.63 13.60
CA ARG A 100 -0.88 9.73 14.47
C ARG A 100 -2.17 10.37 14.98
N GLU A 101 -2.26 11.70 15.01
CA GLU A 101 -3.47 12.43 15.42
C GLU A 101 -4.57 12.48 14.33
N PHE A 102 -4.21 12.35 13.05
CA PHE A 102 -5.15 12.38 11.92
C PHE A 102 -5.80 11.01 11.66
N ASN A 103 -5.06 9.92 11.87
CA ASN A 103 -5.52 8.54 11.62
C ASN A 103 -6.38 7.90 12.72
N ARG A 104 -6.93 8.67 13.66
CA ARG A 104 -7.95 8.12 14.60
C ARG A 104 -9.21 7.55 13.92
N GLY A 105 -9.38 7.76 12.62
CA GLY A 105 -10.47 7.19 11.82
C GLY A 105 -10.07 6.03 10.88
N TRP A 106 -8.78 5.80 10.63
CA TRP A 106 -8.28 4.73 9.76
C TRP A 106 -7.11 4.06 10.45
N SER A 107 -7.41 3.00 11.20
CA SER A 107 -6.40 2.06 11.64
C SER A 107 -6.21 1.06 10.51
N ASP A 108 -5.08 1.12 9.80
CA ASP A 108 -4.64 -0.01 8.99
C ASP A 108 -4.31 -1.14 9.97
N PRO A 109 -5.08 -2.26 10.00
CA PRO A 109 -4.86 -3.32 10.96
C PRO A 109 -3.51 -4.04 10.79
N PHE A 110 -2.72 -3.69 9.78
CA PHE A 110 -1.43 -4.32 9.47
C PHE A 110 -0.21 -3.40 9.63
N GLU A 111 -0.37 -2.15 10.07
CA GLU A 111 0.77 -1.22 10.28
C GLU A 111 1.73 -1.67 11.40
N ASP A 112 1.25 -2.44 12.38
CA ASP A 112 2.04 -2.83 13.55
C ASP A 112 2.98 -4.03 13.31
N GLU A 113 2.96 -4.69 12.14
CA GLU A 113 3.65 -5.98 11.94
C GLU A 113 4.83 -6.00 10.94
N ILE A 114 5.27 -4.86 10.39
CA ILE A 114 6.43 -4.84 9.47
C ILE A 114 7.69 -4.28 10.16
N PRO A 115 8.58 -5.12 10.73
CA PRO A 115 9.90 -4.67 11.12
C PRO A 115 10.76 -4.48 9.85
N PHE A 116 11.40 -3.30 9.75
CA PHE A 116 12.43 -2.95 8.77
C PHE A 116 13.63 -3.90 8.80
#